data_AF-A0A1Q5SB75-F1
#
_entry.id   AF-A0A1Q5SB75-F1
#
_cell.length_a   1.000
_cell.length_b   1.000
_cell.length_c   1.000
_cell.angle_alpha   90.00
_cell.angle_beta   90.00
_cell.angle_gamma   90.00
#
_symmetry.space_group_name_H-M   'P 1'
#
loop_
_entity.id
_entity.type
_entity.pdbx_description
1 polymer ?
#
loop_
_entity_poly.entity_id
_entity_poly.type
_entity_poly.pdbx_seq_one_letter_code
_entity_poly.pdbx_strand_id
1 'polypeptide(L)'
;MDHEKVNILLVDDQPAKLLAYEVILKDLGENLVIASSGREALEVLLKTEIAVILVDVCMPELDGFELAAMIREHPRFQKTAMIFISAIQVSDIDRLRGYEMGAVDYVPVPVVPEVLRAKIKVFAELYRKTRELERLNRELEDRVRARTAELENSTAKLRESEERRGMAIAAGKMGSWDWDWINGDWMWDEGQYRIFGVTPETFNVTTANIQALLHPGDADQFSQAIAAFNTGARAYEGEFRVCRPDGEVRWCVGTAAATVDHAGRVVRVSGVTVDITERKRAEERQNLLAREVDHRAKNALALAQSIVRLTRADEVKAYVDAVEGRINALARVHTILSLSSWQGAELSKLIDEEVAPHSHDGQIKLAGPEVQLQPETAQTLALALHELFTNSAKYGALSTRSGRLMIGWQVEDDLLILTWEETGGPRVTKPKSRGFGTRSLLASVESQLGGQAKFNWRAEGLLCRLEVPLAPQTAATAAAGKFEAASSAELQRASG
;
A
#
# COMPACT_ATOMS: atom_id res chain seq x y z
N MET A 1 39.77 -36.33 45.06
CA MET A 1 40.11 -35.70 43.76
C MET A 1 41.51 -36.18 43.45
N ASP A 2 41.68 -37.05 42.47
CA ASP A 2 43.02 -37.34 41.97
C ASP A 2 43.57 -36.03 41.40
N HIS A 3 44.64 -35.54 42.01
CA HIS A 3 45.29 -34.33 41.56
C HIS A 3 46.22 -34.70 40.41
N GLU A 4 46.08 -34.03 39.26
CA GLU A 4 46.95 -34.29 38.12
C GLU A 4 48.41 -34.07 38.54
N LYS A 5 49.21 -35.14 38.42
CA LYS A 5 50.62 -35.10 38.80
C LYS A 5 51.36 -34.18 37.85
N VAL A 6 52.16 -33.28 38.42
CA VAL A 6 53.04 -32.42 37.63
C VAL A 6 54.45 -32.99 37.58
N ASN A 7 55.22 -32.60 36.56
CA ASN A 7 56.60 -33.04 36.44
C ASN A 7 57.53 -32.05 37.14
N ILE A 8 58.42 -32.55 38.00
CA ILE A 8 59.47 -31.80 38.68
C ILE A 8 60.80 -32.30 38.13
N LEU A 9 61.60 -31.40 37.56
CA LEU A 9 62.91 -31.74 37.02
C LEU A 9 63.99 -31.54 38.07
N LEU A 10 64.74 -32.59 38.38
CA LEU A 10 65.89 -32.57 39.29
C LEU A 10 67.17 -32.61 38.45
N VAL A 11 68.05 -31.62 38.61
CA VAL A 11 69.28 -31.47 37.82
C VAL A 11 70.47 -31.37 38.76
N ASP A 12 71.35 -32.37 38.71
CA ASP A 12 72.57 -32.45 39.52
C ASP A 12 73.51 -33.49 38.88
N ASP A 13 74.81 -33.22 38.86
CA ASP A 13 75.81 -34.11 38.26
C ASP A 13 76.19 -35.31 39.14
N GLN A 14 75.78 -35.28 40.40
CA GLN A 14 76.09 -36.32 41.38
C GLN A 14 74.88 -37.25 41.59
N PRO A 15 74.96 -38.53 41.18
CA PRO A 15 73.87 -39.49 41.33
C PRO A 15 73.40 -39.66 42.79
N ALA A 16 74.31 -39.51 43.76
CA ALA A 16 74.00 -39.61 45.18
C ALA A 16 73.09 -38.46 45.67
N LYS A 17 73.28 -37.23 45.16
CA LYS A 17 72.44 -36.08 45.50
C LYS A 17 71.06 -36.18 44.86
N LEU A 18 71.00 -36.59 43.58
CA LEU A 18 69.74 -36.88 42.89
C LEU A 18 68.88 -37.89 43.66
N LEU A 19 69.48 -39.01 44.08
CA LEU A 19 68.78 -40.02 44.88
C LEU A 19 68.27 -39.46 46.21
N ALA A 20 69.04 -38.58 46.86
CA ALA A 20 68.61 -37.91 48.09
C ALA A 20 67.40 -36.99 47.84
N TYR A 21 67.40 -36.20 46.77
CA TYR A 21 66.26 -35.34 46.41
C TYR A 21 65.03 -36.17 46.04
N GLU A 22 65.21 -37.26 45.30
CA GLU A 22 64.12 -38.20 45.00
C GLU A 22 63.47 -38.75 46.26
N VAL A 23 64.26 -39.20 47.23
CA VAL A 23 63.75 -39.72 48.51
C VAL A 23 63.00 -38.63 49.29
N ILE A 24 63.55 -37.40 49.34
CA ILE A 24 62.92 -36.27 50.04
C ILE A 24 61.57 -35.90 49.41
N LEU A 25 61.50 -35.91 48.08
CA LEU A 25 60.34 -35.44 47.31
C LEU A 25 59.33 -36.54 46.99
N LYS A 26 59.67 -37.82 47.18
CA LYS A 26 58.80 -38.98 46.91
C LYS A 26 57.40 -38.85 47.52
N ASP A 27 57.32 -38.33 48.74
CA ASP A 27 56.07 -38.15 49.48
C ASP A 27 55.15 -37.07 48.90
N LEU A 28 55.64 -36.21 47.98
CA LEU A 28 54.77 -35.27 47.25
C LEU A 28 53.85 -35.97 46.27
N GLY A 29 54.20 -37.19 45.84
CA GLY A 29 53.40 -37.97 44.90
C GLY A 29 53.42 -37.45 43.45
N GLU A 30 54.26 -36.46 43.16
CA GLU A 30 54.46 -35.86 41.83
C GLU A 30 55.38 -36.72 40.94
N ASN A 31 55.48 -36.38 39.65
CA ASN A 31 56.40 -37.06 38.74
C ASN A 31 57.79 -36.43 38.85
N LEU A 32 58.77 -37.19 39.33
CA LEU A 32 60.16 -36.74 39.40
C LEU A 32 60.87 -37.15 38.10
N VAL A 33 61.45 -36.17 37.41
CA VAL A 33 62.23 -36.36 36.20
C VAL A 33 63.66 -35.96 36.52
N ILE A 34 64.63 -36.78 36.13
CA ILE A 34 66.04 -36.60 36.51
C ILE A 34 66.85 -36.22 35.29
N ALA A 35 67.80 -35.31 35.47
CA ALA A 35 68.85 -35.03 34.51
C ALA A 35 70.20 -34.98 35.25
N SER A 36 71.20 -35.68 34.72
CA SER A 36 72.55 -35.76 35.30
C SER A 36 73.49 -34.69 34.75
N SER A 37 73.00 -33.80 33.89
CA SER A 37 73.74 -32.67 33.32
C SER A 37 72.78 -31.57 32.87
N GLY A 38 73.27 -30.34 32.76
CA GLY A 38 72.46 -29.23 32.24
C GLY A 38 72.02 -29.44 30.78
N ARG A 39 72.80 -30.16 29.96
CA ARG A 39 72.42 -30.50 28.59
C ARG A 39 71.23 -31.47 28.55
N GLU A 40 71.27 -32.50 29.38
CA GLU A 40 70.16 -33.45 29.52
C GLU A 40 68.90 -32.75 30.05
N ALA A 41 69.05 -31.81 30.98
CA ALA A 41 67.94 -31.00 31.48
C ALA A 41 67.23 -30.21 30.37
N LEU A 42 67.99 -29.60 29.45
CA LEU A 42 67.42 -28.91 28.29
C LEU A 42 66.69 -29.88 27.34
N GLU A 43 67.23 -31.07 27.11
CA GLU A 43 66.54 -32.10 26.30
C GLU A 43 65.21 -32.53 26.93
N VAL A 44 65.18 -32.67 28.25
CA VAL A 44 63.95 -32.98 29.00
C VAL A 44 62.92 -31.86 28.84
N LEU A 45 63.32 -30.59 28.99
CA LEU A 45 62.43 -29.43 28.86
C LEU A 45 61.83 -29.26 27.45
N LEU A 46 62.51 -29.76 26.42
CA LEU A 46 61.98 -29.78 25.05
C LEU A 46 60.91 -30.86 24.85
N LYS A 47 60.99 -31.96 25.59
CA LYS A 47 60.11 -33.13 25.43
C LYS A 47 58.96 -33.15 26.43
N THR A 48 59.16 -32.56 27.61
CA THR A 48 58.28 -32.71 28.77
C THR A 48 57.92 -31.35 29.35
N GLU A 49 56.64 -31.14 29.67
CA GLU A 49 56.22 -29.95 30.43
C GLU A 49 56.62 -30.12 31.90
N ILE A 50 57.47 -29.21 32.39
CA ILE A 50 57.97 -29.22 33.76
C ILE A 50 57.30 -28.08 34.54
N ALA A 51 56.81 -28.37 35.75
CA ALA A 51 56.23 -27.37 36.64
C ALA A 51 57.30 -26.62 37.44
N VAL A 52 58.31 -27.35 37.93
CA VAL A 52 59.39 -26.80 38.76
C VAL A 52 60.70 -27.50 38.43
N ILE A 53 61.79 -26.75 38.35
CA ILE A 53 63.15 -27.25 38.14
C ILE A 53 63.93 -27.03 39.43
N LEU A 54 64.54 -28.07 39.97
CA LEU A 54 65.49 -28.03 41.06
C LEU A 54 66.89 -28.26 40.49
N VAL A 55 67.76 -27.26 40.58
CA VAL A 55 69.06 -27.25 39.90
C VAL A 55 70.18 -27.06 40.90
N ASP A 56 71.18 -27.94 40.89
CA ASP A 56 72.43 -27.69 41.60
C ASP A 56 73.22 -26.58 40.90
N VAL A 57 73.75 -25.64 41.67
CA VAL A 57 74.50 -24.50 41.13
C VAL A 57 75.86 -24.95 40.59
N CYS A 58 76.51 -25.90 41.27
CA CYS A 58 77.87 -26.32 40.97
C CYS A 58 77.89 -27.63 40.18
N MET A 59 77.74 -27.56 38.86
CA MET A 59 77.84 -28.70 37.95
C MET A 59 79.01 -28.53 36.95
N PRO A 60 79.64 -29.62 36.48
CA PRO A 60 80.68 -29.58 35.45
C PRO A 60 80.08 -29.27 34.07
N GLU A 61 80.90 -28.70 33.19
CA GLU A 61 80.57 -28.28 31.81
C GLU A 61 79.59 -27.12 31.67
N LEU A 62 78.38 -27.25 32.21
CA LEU A 62 77.34 -26.21 32.19
C LEU A 62 76.82 -26.02 33.61
N ASP A 63 77.17 -24.88 34.22
CA ASP A 63 76.77 -24.63 35.60
C ASP A 63 75.28 -24.29 35.72
N GLY A 64 74.74 -24.30 36.95
CA GLY A 64 73.32 -24.06 37.18
C GLY A 64 72.86 -22.65 36.75
N PHE A 65 73.74 -21.65 36.80
CA PHE A 65 73.42 -20.29 36.37
C PHE A 65 73.40 -20.15 34.85
N GLU A 66 74.34 -20.77 34.15
CA GLU A 66 74.38 -20.84 32.68
C GLU A 66 73.16 -21.59 32.15
N LEU A 67 72.80 -22.71 32.78
CA LEU A 67 71.57 -23.44 32.46
C LEU A 67 70.32 -22.56 32.64
N ALA A 68 70.23 -21.83 33.77
CA ALA A 68 69.12 -20.91 34.01
C ALA A 68 69.03 -19.81 32.96
N ALA A 69 70.17 -19.24 32.53
CA ALA A 69 70.22 -18.26 31.46
C ALA A 69 69.58 -18.82 30.17
N MET A 70 70.01 -20.02 29.77
CA MET A 70 69.48 -20.70 28.58
C MET A 70 67.99 -21.01 28.70
N ILE A 71 67.52 -21.39 29.90
CA ILE A 71 66.09 -21.61 30.17
C ILE A 71 65.29 -20.32 30.03
N ARG A 72 65.84 -19.19 30.49
CA ARG A 72 65.18 -17.87 30.42
C ARG A 72 65.22 -17.24 29.03
N GLU A 73 66.19 -17.56 28.20
CA GLU A 73 66.25 -17.11 26.80
C GLU A 73 65.27 -17.86 25.88
N HIS A 74 64.78 -19.02 26.30
CA HIS A 74 63.91 -19.84 25.46
C HIS A 74 62.40 -19.59 25.73
N PRO A 75 61.61 -19.14 24.72
CA PRO A 75 60.22 -18.72 24.92
C PRO A 75 59.29 -19.76 25.56
N ARG A 76 59.56 -21.04 25.35
CA ARG A 76 58.70 -22.14 25.83
C ARG A 76 58.76 -22.37 27.34
N PHE A 77 59.91 -22.15 27.97
CA PHE A 77 60.14 -22.48 29.38
C PHE A 77 60.75 -21.32 30.18
N GLN A 78 60.80 -20.12 29.59
CA GLN A 78 61.23 -18.89 30.25
C GLN A 78 60.50 -18.61 31.58
N LYS A 79 59.24 -19.03 31.72
CA LYS A 79 58.46 -18.81 32.95
C LYS A 79 58.47 -19.99 33.92
N THR A 80 59.18 -21.07 33.62
CA THR A 80 59.22 -22.27 34.48
C THR A 80 59.89 -21.92 35.80
N ALA A 81 59.27 -22.28 36.93
CA ALA A 81 59.84 -22.04 38.25
C ALA A 81 61.17 -22.79 38.40
N MET A 82 62.24 -22.11 38.83
CA MET A 82 63.56 -22.69 39.07
C MET A 82 64.02 -22.42 40.50
N ILE A 83 64.38 -23.48 41.22
CA ILE A 83 64.92 -23.43 42.57
C ILE A 83 66.37 -23.90 42.53
N PHE A 84 67.28 -23.08 43.02
CA PHE A 84 68.68 -23.45 43.10
C PHE A 84 69.04 -24.15 44.40
N ILE A 85 69.86 -25.19 44.32
CA ILE A 85 70.55 -25.77 45.47
C ILE A 85 71.96 -25.21 45.50
N SER A 86 72.37 -24.66 46.64
CA SER A 86 73.68 -24.02 46.76
C SER A 86 74.39 -24.40 48.06
N ALA A 87 75.67 -24.75 47.95
CA ALA A 87 76.55 -25.11 49.07
C ALA A 87 77.22 -23.91 49.76
N ILE A 88 77.03 -22.69 49.24
CA ILE A 88 77.65 -21.48 49.75
C ILE A 88 76.74 -20.89 50.81
N GLN A 89 77.30 -20.37 51.90
CA GLN A 89 76.62 -19.43 52.78
C GLN A 89 76.36 -18.17 51.95
N VAL A 90 75.28 -18.20 51.16
CA VAL A 90 75.04 -17.30 50.02
C VAL A 90 75.21 -15.86 50.50
N SER A 91 76.26 -15.18 50.05
CA SER A 91 76.38 -13.74 50.28
C SER A 91 75.17 -13.06 49.62
N ASP A 92 74.72 -11.90 50.11
CA ASP A 92 73.56 -11.21 49.50
C ASP A 92 73.76 -10.96 47.98
N ILE A 93 75.02 -10.91 47.52
CA ILE A 93 75.43 -10.76 46.12
C ILE A 93 75.09 -12.01 45.28
N ASP A 94 75.27 -13.22 45.81
CA ASP A 94 74.99 -14.47 45.07
C ASP A 94 73.48 -14.78 45.02
N ARG A 95 72.71 -14.29 46.00
CA ARG A 95 71.24 -14.29 45.95
C ARG A 95 70.74 -13.30 44.90
N LEU A 96 71.31 -12.09 44.87
CA LEU A 96 70.99 -11.08 43.85
C LEU A 96 71.23 -11.64 42.44
N ARG A 97 72.39 -12.28 42.19
CA ARG A 97 72.72 -12.86 40.89
C ARG A 97 71.73 -13.90 40.39
N GLY A 98 71.32 -14.88 41.19
CA GLY A 98 70.37 -15.87 40.66
C GLY A 98 68.92 -15.39 40.64
N TYR A 99 68.52 -14.40 41.43
CA TYR A 99 67.25 -13.70 41.18
C TYR A 99 67.28 -12.90 39.87
N GLU A 100 68.40 -12.25 39.55
CA GLU A 100 68.63 -11.59 38.24
C GLU A 100 68.60 -12.60 37.08
N MET A 101 69.11 -13.82 37.30
CA MET A 101 69.05 -14.94 36.35
C MET A 101 67.71 -15.69 36.37
N GLY A 102 66.72 -15.18 37.10
CA GLY A 102 65.33 -15.62 37.07
C GLY A 102 65.01 -16.84 37.94
N ALA A 103 65.85 -17.25 38.88
CA ALA A 103 65.47 -18.21 39.90
C ALA A 103 64.36 -17.65 40.79
N VAL A 104 63.42 -18.50 41.21
CA VAL A 104 62.31 -18.11 42.07
C VAL A 104 62.62 -18.30 43.56
N ASP A 105 63.60 -19.15 43.89
CA ASP A 105 63.99 -19.45 45.27
C ASP A 105 65.33 -20.21 45.35
N TYR A 106 65.86 -20.35 46.56
CA TYR A 106 67.10 -21.08 46.87
C TYR A 106 66.93 -22.03 48.05
N VAL A 107 67.67 -23.14 48.02
CA VAL A 107 67.76 -24.13 49.10
C VAL A 107 69.24 -24.32 49.49
N PRO A 108 69.63 -23.96 50.73
CA PRO A 108 71.01 -24.13 51.18
C PRO A 108 71.33 -25.60 51.48
N VAL A 109 72.59 -25.99 51.33
CA VAL A 109 73.14 -27.27 51.80
C VAL A 109 73.70 -27.08 53.23
N PRO A 110 73.38 -27.96 54.21
CA PRO A 110 72.60 -29.19 54.08
C PRO A 110 71.11 -28.93 53.85
N VAL A 111 70.53 -29.65 52.87
CA VAL A 111 69.12 -29.52 52.50
C VAL A 111 68.23 -30.01 53.65
N VAL A 112 67.32 -29.15 54.11
CA VAL A 112 66.28 -29.53 55.08
C VAL A 112 65.09 -30.13 54.33
N PRO A 113 64.76 -31.43 54.52
CA PRO A 113 63.74 -32.12 53.73
C PRO A 113 62.36 -31.44 53.75
N GLU A 114 61.89 -30.99 54.90
CA GLU A 114 60.58 -30.35 55.04
C GLU A 114 60.50 -29.03 54.28
N VAL A 115 61.60 -28.26 54.28
CA VAL A 115 61.68 -26.95 53.60
C VAL A 115 61.67 -27.12 52.09
N LEU A 116 62.49 -28.04 51.55
CA LEU A 116 62.52 -28.32 50.12
C LEU A 116 61.15 -28.82 49.63
N ARG A 117 60.54 -29.74 50.38
CA ARG A 117 59.20 -30.27 50.09
C ARG A 117 58.14 -29.17 50.05
N ALA A 118 58.13 -28.28 51.03
CA ALA A 118 57.19 -27.16 51.10
C ALA A 118 57.35 -26.20 49.91
N LYS A 119 58.58 -25.83 49.56
CA LYS A 119 58.86 -24.94 48.43
C LYS A 119 58.38 -25.55 47.11
N ILE A 120 58.75 -26.79 46.83
CA ILE A 120 58.35 -27.50 45.60
C ILE A 120 56.82 -27.62 45.52
N LYS A 121 56.15 -27.94 46.63
CA LYS A 121 54.68 -28.03 46.69
C LYS A 121 53.99 -26.72 46.28
N VAL A 122 54.45 -25.57 46.78
CA VAL A 122 53.86 -24.26 46.46
C VAL A 122 53.94 -23.97 44.96
N PHE A 123 55.10 -24.19 44.34
CA PHE A 123 55.26 -23.92 42.91
C PHE A 123 54.51 -24.92 42.03
N ALA A 124 54.39 -26.18 42.46
CA ALA A 124 53.53 -27.17 41.81
C ALA A 124 52.06 -26.75 41.84
N GLU A 125 51.55 -26.29 42.98
CA GLU A 125 50.17 -25.79 43.11
C GLU A 125 49.93 -24.53 42.27
N LEU A 126 50.89 -23.59 42.25
CA LEU A 126 50.82 -22.38 41.43
C LEU A 126 50.77 -22.69 39.94
N TYR A 127 51.59 -23.64 39.48
CA TYR A 127 51.59 -24.10 38.09
C TYR A 127 50.21 -24.65 37.69
N ARG A 128 49.62 -25.51 38.54
CA ARG A 128 48.27 -26.06 38.30
C ARG A 128 47.21 -24.98 38.22
N LYS A 129 47.21 -24.03 39.15
CA LYS A 129 46.25 -22.92 39.15
C LYS A 129 46.38 -22.04 37.91
N THR A 130 47.60 -21.82 37.44
CA THR A 130 47.86 -21.08 36.20
C THR A 130 47.25 -21.80 34.99
N ARG A 131 47.49 -23.12 34.84
CA ARG A 131 46.88 -23.90 33.75
C ARG A 131 45.36 -23.98 33.83
N GLU A 132 44.81 -24.13 35.04
CA GLU A 132 43.37 -24.14 35.25
C GLU A 132 42.73 -22.83 34.81
N LEU A 133 43.35 -21.70 35.16
CA LEU A 133 42.90 -20.37 34.76
C LEU A 133 42.96 -20.17 33.24
N GLU A 134 44.07 -20.57 32.60
CA GLU A 134 44.22 -20.52 31.13
C GLU A 134 43.18 -21.37 30.40
N ARG A 135 42.79 -22.52 30.99
CA ARG A 135 41.73 -23.37 30.45
C ARG A 135 40.37 -22.69 30.57
N LEU A 136 40.04 -22.17 31.75
CA LEU A 136 38.78 -21.47 31.99
C LEU A 136 38.64 -20.21 31.15
N ASN A 137 39.74 -19.44 30.97
CA ASN A 137 39.72 -18.24 30.16
C ASN A 137 39.42 -18.57 28.68
N ARG A 138 40.04 -19.62 28.13
CA ARG A 138 39.72 -20.11 26.78
C ARG A 138 38.26 -20.53 26.65
N GLU A 139 37.73 -21.28 27.62
CA GLU A 139 36.32 -21.69 27.60
C GLU A 139 35.36 -20.48 27.67
N LEU A 140 35.71 -19.47 28.47
CA LEU A 140 34.94 -18.23 28.57
C LEU A 140 34.97 -17.44 27.25
N GLU A 141 36.14 -17.30 26.64
CA GLU A 141 36.31 -16.63 25.34
C GLU A 141 35.48 -17.31 24.24
N ASP A 142 35.48 -18.65 24.21
CA ASP A 142 34.66 -19.42 23.27
C ASP A 142 33.15 -19.22 23.53
N ARG A 143 32.74 -19.19 24.81
CA ARG A 143 31.33 -18.94 25.17
C ARG A 143 30.88 -17.52 24.81
N VAL A 144 31.72 -16.52 25.05
CA VAL A 144 31.44 -15.13 24.66
C VAL A 144 31.30 -15.03 23.14
N ARG A 145 32.23 -15.63 22.38
CA ARG A 145 32.15 -15.65 20.91
C ARG A 145 30.86 -16.29 20.42
N ALA A 146 30.49 -17.44 20.97
CA ALA A 146 29.25 -18.13 20.62
C ALA A 146 28.01 -17.29 20.91
N ARG A 147 27.93 -16.65 22.09
CA ARG A 147 26.80 -15.80 22.48
C ARG A 147 26.71 -14.53 21.63
N THR A 148 27.84 -13.92 21.29
CA THR A 148 27.87 -12.74 20.40
C THR A 148 27.34 -13.11 19.02
N ALA A 149 27.79 -14.22 18.43
CA ALA A 149 27.31 -14.68 17.13
C ALA A 149 25.80 -15.03 17.16
N GLU A 150 25.31 -15.64 18.25
CA GLU A 150 23.89 -15.92 18.45
C GLU A 150 23.06 -14.62 18.53
N LEU A 151 23.54 -13.63 19.29
CA LEU A 151 22.89 -12.34 19.43
C LEU A 151 22.85 -11.58 18.11
N GLU A 152 23.96 -11.55 17.37
CA GLU A 152 24.03 -10.95 16.02
C GLU A 152 23.02 -11.59 15.08
N ASN A 153 22.93 -12.92 15.07
CA ASN A 153 21.94 -13.63 14.25
C ASN A 153 20.49 -13.30 14.67
N SER A 154 20.21 -13.25 15.98
CA SER A 154 18.87 -12.90 16.48
C SER A 154 18.48 -11.46 16.13
N THR A 155 19.42 -10.51 16.27
CA THR A 155 19.18 -9.10 15.91
C THR A 155 19.00 -8.91 14.41
N ALA A 156 19.77 -9.61 13.58
CA ALA A 156 19.61 -9.59 12.13
C ALA A 156 18.23 -10.13 11.71
N LYS A 157 17.80 -11.27 12.29
CA LYS A 157 16.46 -11.84 12.03
C LYS A 157 15.34 -10.92 12.48
N LEU A 158 15.48 -10.28 13.64
CA LEU A 158 14.48 -9.33 14.14
C LEU A 158 14.36 -8.14 13.18
N ARG A 159 15.50 -7.57 12.78
CA ARG A 159 15.55 -6.44 11.83
C ARG A 159 14.93 -6.80 10.48
N GLU A 160 15.24 -7.96 9.91
CA GLU A 160 14.64 -8.41 8.66
C GLU A 160 13.11 -8.56 8.81
N SER A 161 12.65 -9.10 9.94
CA SER A 161 11.22 -9.23 10.23
C SER A 161 10.53 -7.88 10.40
N GLU A 162 11.19 -6.89 11.00
CA GLU A 162 10.67 -5.53 11.18
C GLU A 162 10.61 -4.79 9.84
N GLU A 163 11.67 -4.85 9.04
CA GLU A 163 11.73 -4.26 7.69
C GLU A 163 10.63 -4.83 6.80
N ARG A 164 10.44 -6.17 6.80
CA ARG A 164 9.38 -6.82 6.03
C ARG A 164 7.98 -6.38 6.47
N ARG A 165 7.74 -6.23 7.78
CA ARG A 165 6.46 -5.71 8.30
C ARG A 165 6.26 -4.25 7.90
N GLY A 166 7.28 -3.41 8.04
CA GLY A 166 7.24 -2.00 7.63
C GLY A 166 6.92 -1.84 6.14
N MET A 167 7.55 -2.64 5.27
CA MET A 167 7.25 -2.65 3.83
C MET A 167 5.81 -3.08 3.53
N ALA A 168 5.27 -4.08 4.24
CA ALA A 168 3.89 -4.51 4.04
C ALA A 168 2.86 -3.41 4.39
N ILE A 169 3.08 -2.71 5.51
CA ILE A 169 2.25 -1.57 5.93
C ILE A 169 2.33 -0.43 4.90
N ALA A 170 3.54 -0.08 4.46
CA ALA A 170 3.78 0.97 3.49
C ALA A 170 3.19 0.64 2.10
N ALA A 171 3.36 -0.59 1.62
CA ALA A 171 2.81 -1.05 0.33
C ALA A 171 1.27 -1.03 0.33
N GLY A 172 0.65 -1.39 1.46
CA GLY A 172 -0.79 -1.26 1.66
C GLY A 172 -1.27 0.19 1.82
N LYS A 173 -0.36 1.18 1.77
CA LYS A 173 -0.61 2.60 2.07
C LYS A 173 -1.36 2.79 3.39
N MET A 174 -1.12 1.90 4.35
CA MET A 174 -1.79 1.90 5.63
C MET A 174 -1.06 2.85 6.59
N GLY A 175 -1.79 3.35 7.58
CA GLY A 175 -1.24 3.98 8.76
C GLY A 175 -1.46 3.09 9.96
N SER A 176 -0.44 2.91 10.78
CA SER A 176 -0.56 2.22 12.07
C SER A 176 -0.61 3.22 13.19
N TRP A 177 -1.42 2.90 14.19
CA TRP A 177 -1.51 3.65 15.42
C TRP A 177 -1.63 2.71 16.60
N ASP A 178 -1.25 3.23 17.75
CA ASP A 178 -1.25 2.51 19.00
C ASP A 178 -1.61 3.46 20.13
N TRP A 179 -2.54 3.05 20.97
CA TRP A 179 -3.05 3.83 22.07
C TRP A 179 -2.79 3.09 23.38
N ASP A 180 -1.97 3.69 24.23
CA ASP A 180 -1.85 3.31 25.63
C ASP A 180 -3.14 3.69 26.35
N TRP A 181 -3.95 2.69 26.65
CA TRP A 181 -5.29 2.88 27.21
C TRP A 181 -5.25 3.37 28.65
N ILE A 182 -4.14 3.15 29.35
CA ILE A 182 -3.98 3.48 30.77
C ILE A 182 -3.46 4.91 30.91
N ASN A 183 -2.40 5.25 30.17
CA ASN A 183 -1.75 6.56 30.26
C ASN A 183 -2.42 7.60 29.35
N GLY A 184 -3.14 7.16 28.31
CA GLY A 184 -3.79 8.03 27.34
C GLY A 184 -2.89 8.44 26.16
N ASP A 185 -1.68 7.89 26.09
CA ASP A 185 -0.68 8.24 25.08
C ASP A 185 -0.96 7.57 23.73
N TRP A 186 -0.88 8.35 22.66
CA TRP A 186 -1.04 7.87 21.30
C TRP A 186 0.29 7.86 20.57
N MET A 187 0.51 6.82 19.77
CA MET A 187 1.63 6.71 18.86
C MET A 187 1.10 6.44 17.45
N TRP A 188 1.48 7.30 16.52
CA TRP A 188 1.14 7.19 15.10
C TRP A 188 2.41 6.94 14.30
N ASP A 189 2.34 6.08 13.29
CA ASP A 189 3.39 6.01 12.28
C ASP A 189 3.23 7.10 11.22
N GLU A 190 4.22 7.22 10.33
CA GLU A 190 4.21 8.19 9.22
C GLU A 190 2.99 8.01 8.29
N GLY A 191 2.51 6.77 8.13
CA GLY A 191 1.35 6.46 7.31
C GLY A 191 0.06 7.07 7.87
N GLN A 192 -0.14 7.01 9.18
CA GLN A 192 -1.30 7.55 9.86
C GLN A 192 -1.35 9.08 9.75
N TYR A 193 -0.22 9.76 9.98
CA TYR A 193 -0.08 11.20 9.77
C TYR A 193 -0.44 11.60 8.32
N ARG A 194 0.10 10.87 7.34
CA ARG A 194 -0.19 11.09 5.91
C ARG A 194 -1.67 10.88 5.55
N ILE A 195 -2.35 9.90 6.14
CA ILE A 195 -3.78 9.65 5.92
C ILE A 195 -4.62 10.80 6.48
N PHE A 196 -4.23 11.37 7.63
CA PHE A 196 -4.95 12.47 8.28
C PHE A 196 -4.53 13.86 7.77
N GLY A 197 -3.50 13.95 6.92
CA GLY A 197 -3.04 15.20 6.32
C GLY A 197 -2.38 16.15 7.32
N VAL A 198 -1.77 15.60 8.36
CA VAL A 198 -1.11 16.33 9.45
C VAL A 198 0.33 15.87 9.62
N THR A 199 1.15 16.60 10.37
CA THR A 199 2.53 16.20 10.70
C THR A 199 2.75 16.17 12.22
N PRO A 200 3.74 15.40 12.73
CA PRO A 200 4.05 15.36 14.16
C PRO A 200 4.35 16.73 14.77
N GLU A 201 4.89 17.66 13.99
CA GLU A 201 5.24 19.02 14.45
C GLU A 201 4.01 19.94 14.53
N THR A 202 2.99 19.67 13.72
CA THR A 202 1.80 20.52 13.58
C THR A 202 0.59 19.98 14.33
N PHE A 203 0.61 18.71 14.69
CA PHE A 203 -0.53 18.02 15.28
C PHE A 203 -0.15 17.22 16.52
N ASN A 204 -0.71 17.63 17.66
CA ASN A 204 -0.60 16.87 18.89
C ASN A 204 -1.67 15.76 18.92
N VAL A 205 -1.23 14.50 19.00
CA VAL A 205 -2.11 13.35 18.94
C VAL A 205 -2.80 13.14 20.29
N THR A 206 -4.04 13.61 20.39
CA THR A 206 -4.92 13.40 21.55
C THR A 206 -6.29 12.96 21.08
N THR A 207 -7.04 12.24 21.93
CA THR A 207 -8.38 11.76 21.59
C THR A 207 -9.31 12.89 21.12
N ALA A 208 -9.24 14.06 21.76
CA ALA A 208 -10.02 15.24 21.38
C ALA A 208 -9.63 15.78 19.99
N ASN A 209 -8.33 15.88 19.71
CA ASN A 209 -7.85 16.37 18.41
C ASN A 209 -8.14 15.38 17.28
N ILE A 210 -8.05 14.07 17.54
CA ILE A 210 -8.42 13.03 16.58
C ILE A 210 -9.92 13.13 16.26
N GLN A 211 -10.77 13.26 17.29
CA GLN A 211 -12.21 13.40 17.11
C GLN A 211 -12.58 14.65 16.31
N ALA A 212 -11.84 15.75 16.46
CA ALA A 212 -12.05 16.97 15.68
C ALA A 212 -11.73 16.83 14.18
N LEU A 213 -10.87 15.87 13.81
CA LEU A 213 -10.57 15.54 12.41
C LEU A 213 -11.58 14.54 11.82
N LEU A 214 -12.45 13.92 12.62
CA LEU A 214 -13.50 13.06 12.09
C LEU A 214 -14.65 13.89 11.53
N HIS A 215 -15.27 13.36 10.46
CA HIS A 215 -16.47 13.98 9.91
C HIS A 215 -17.59 14.01 10.98
N PRO A 216 -18.36 15.10 11.12
CA PRO A 216 -19.37 15.25 12.18
C PRO A 216 -20.39 14.10 12.23
N GLY A 217 -20.75 13.54 11.07
CA GLY A 217 -21.67 12.39 10.99
C GLY A 217 -21.11 11.07 11.52
N ASP A 218 -19.80 10.97 11.75
CA ASP A 218 -19.12 9.74 12.17
C ASP A 218 -18.57 9.84 13.61
N ALA A 219 -18.70 11.01 14.26
CA ALA A 219 -18.17 11.25 15.60
C ALA A 219 -18.87 10.40 16.69
N ASP A 220 -20.17 10.14 16.50
CA ASP A 220 -20.96 9.28 17.39
C ASP A 220 -20.49 7.83 17.33
N GLN A 221 -20.17 7.33 16.13
CA GLN A 221 -19.67 5.96 15.93
C GLN A 221 -18.30 5.77 16.61
N PHE A 222 -17.41 6.76 16.51
CA PHE A 222 -16.13 6.74 17.22
C PHE A 222 -16.31 6.70 18.74
N SER A 223 -17.23 7.51 19.28
CA SER A 223 -17.55 7.53 20.70
C SER A 223 -18.11 6.19 21.19
N GLN A 224 -18.97 5.55 20.38
CA GLN A 224 -19.49 4.20 20.66
C GLN A 224 -18.39 3.14 20.64
N ALA A 225 -17.43 3.23 19.72
CA ALA A 225 -16.30 2.31 19.65
C ALA A 225 -15.43 2.40 20.92
N ILE A 226 -15.13 3.61 21.40
CA ILE A 226 -14.40 3.82 22.66
C ILE A 226 -15.18 3.22 23.84
N ALA A 227 -16.49 3.48 23.91
CA ALA A 227 -17.35 2.93 24.96
C ALA A 227 -17.37 1.39 24.93
N ALA A 228 -17.36 0.77 23.75
CA ALA A 228 -17.32 -0.68 23.60
C ALA A 228 -16.03 -1.28 24.19
N PHE A 229 -14.87 -0.67 23.93
CA PHE A 229 -13.60 -1.09 24.52
C PHE A 229 -13.60 -0.95 26.05
N ASN A 230 -14.20 0.11 26.60
CA ASN A 230 -14.39 0.26 28.06
C ASN A 230 -15.23 -0.86 28.68
N THR A 231 -16.19 -1.40 27.93
CA THR A 231 -17.04 -2.52 28.37
C THR A 231 -16.44 -3.91 28.07
N GLY A 232 -15.22 -3.97 27.53
CA GLY A 232 -14.49 -5.23 27.31
C GLY A 232 -14.47 -5.75 25.87
N ALA A 233 -14.87 -4.96 24.87
CA ALA A 233 -14.68 -5.32 23.48
C ALA A 233 -13.18 -5.53 23.18
N ARG A 234 -12.86 -6.49 22.30
CA ARG A 234 -11.46 -6.83 21.96
C ARG A 234 -11.04 -6.44 20.55
N ALA A 235 -11.99 -6.09 19.71
CA ALA A 235 -11.72 -5.68 18.34
C ALA A 235 -12.78 -4.68 17.87
N TYR A 236 -12.38 -3.86 16.89
CA TYR A 236 -13.25 -2.94 16.17
C TYR A 236 -12.89 -2.96 14.69
N GLU A 237 -13.90 -2.90 13.84
CA GLU A 237 -13.74 -2.68 12.41
C GLU A 237 -14.86 -1.76 11.92
N GLY A 238 -14.52 -0.74 11.15
CA GLY A 238 -15.52 0.17 10.62
C GLY A 238 -14.98 1.18 9.61
N GLU A 239 -15.86 1.65 8.74
CA GLU A 239 -15.59 2.76 7.83
C GLU A 239 -15.96 4.09 8.49
N PHE A 240 -15.17 5.13 8.26
CA PHE A 240 -15.40 6.49 8.75
C PHE A 240 -14.75 7.50 7.80
N ARG A 241 -15.12 8.78 7.95
CA ARG A 241 -14.55 9.86 7.16
C ARG A 241 -13.68 10.77 8.02
N VAL A 242 -12.59 11.23 7.43
CA VAL A 242 -11.67 12.21 8.00
C VAL A 242 -11.79 13.50 7.20
N CYS A 243 -11.97 14.62 7.90
CA CYS A 243 -11.90 15.97 7.38
C CYS A 243 -10.49 16.52 7.63
N ARG A 244 -9.70 16.59 6.57
CA ARG A 244 -8.32 17.08 6.64
C ARG A 244 -8.27 18.60 6.83
N PRO A 245 -7.14 19.14 7.33
CA PRO A 245 -6.97 20.60 7.47
C PRO A 245 -7.07 21.38 6.15
N ASP A 246 -6.80 20.74 5.01
CA ASP A 246 -6.93 21.33 3.67
C ASP A 246 -8.40 21.35 3.16
N GLY A 247 -9.34 20.80 3.92
CA GLY A 247 -10.76 20.68 3.57
C GLY A 247 -11.11 19.42 2.77
N GLU A 248 -10.14 18.58 2.40
CA GLU A 248 -10.43 17.31 1.73
C GLU A 248 -11.07 16.32 2.70
N VAL A 249 -12.17 15.70 2.28
CA VAL A 249 -12.79 14.57 3.00
C VAL A 249 -12.25 13.26 2.44
N ARG A 250 -11.72 12.42 3.32
CA ARG A 250 -11.20 11.09 2.98
C ARG A 250 -12.03 10.01 3.64
N TRP A 251 -12.31 8.96 2.89
CA TRP A 251 -12.90 7.74 3.45
C TRP A 251 -11.80 6.81 3.93
N CYS A 252 -11.96 6.32 5.14
CA CYS A 252 -11.03 5.41 5.79
C CYS A 252 -11.77 4.16 6.27
N VAL A 253 -11.06 3.04 6.31
CA VAL A 253 -11.45 1.88 7.12
C VAL A 253 -10.42 1.71 8.23
N GLY A 254 -10.90 1.56 9.46
CA GLY A 254 -10.07 1.31 10.63
C GLY A 254 -10.33 -0.07 11.18
N THR A 255 -9.25 -0.80 11.48
CA THR A 255 -9.30 -2.08 12.19
C THR A 255 -8.43 -1.96 13.43
N ALA A 256 -8.97 -2.34 14.59
CA ALA A 256 -8.27 -2.24 15.87
C ALA A 256 -8.43 -3.51 16.70
N ALA A 257 -7.42 -3.82 17.50
CA ALA A 257 -7.42 -4.92 18.46
C ALA A 257 -6.90 -4.45 19.83
N ALA A 258 -7.56 -4.90 20.90
CA ALA A 258 -7.19 -4.59 22.27
C ALA A 258 -6.29 -5.68 22.88
N THR A 259 -5.22 -5.25 23.53
CA THR A 259 -4.45 -6.06 24.47
C THR A 259 -5.02 -5.87 25.87
N VAL A 260 -5.17 -6.97 26.61
CA VAL A 260 -5.76 -6.98 27.96
C VAL A 260 -4.76 -7.46 29.01
N ASP A 261 -4.93 -7.02 30.26
CA ASP A 261 -4.19 -7.52 31.41
C ASP A 261 -4.71 -8.90 31.89
N HIS A 262 -4.06 -9.45 32.91
CA HIS A 262 -4.45 -10.73 33.54
C HIS A 262 -5.85 -10.68 34.18
N ALA A 263 -6.40 -9.49 34.47
CA ALA A 263 -7.75 -9.29 34.99
C ALA A 263 -8.79 -9.07 33.87
N GLY A 264 -8.37 -9.13 32.59
CA GLY A 264 -9.24 -8.95 31.44
C GLY A 264 -9.55 -7.49 31.10
N ARG A 265 -8.87 -6.52 31.71
CA ARG A 265 -9.05 -5.09 31.41
C ARG A 265 -8.18 -4.69 30.23
N VAL A 266 -8.70 -3.81 29.36
CA VAL A 266 -7.95 -3.26 28.23
C VAL A 266 -6.81 -2.40 28.76
N VAL A 267 -5.59 -2.67 28.30
CA VAL A 267 -4.38 -1.90 28.60
C VAL A 267 -3.83 -1.15 27.40
N ARG A 268 -4.13 -1.63 26.19
CA ARG A 268 -3.60 -1.06 24.95
C ARG A 268 -4.54 -1.38 23.79
N VAL A 269 -4.69 -0.46 22.85
CA VAL A 269 -5.44 -0.70 21.61
C VAL A 269 -4.56 -0.31 20.44
N SER A 270 -4.29 -1.25 19.55
CA SER A 270 -3.47 -1.03 18.37
C SER A 270 -4.30 -1.27 17.13
N GLY A 271 -4.06 -0.50 16.07
CA GLY A 271 -4.84 -0.62 14.85
C GLY A 271 -4.11 -0.13 13.61
N VAL A 272 -4.80 -0.33 12.49
CA VAL A 272 -4.41 0.17 11.18
C VAL A 272 -5.57 0.93 10.55
N THR A 273 -5.23 1.97 9.80
CA THR A 273 -6.15 2.77 9.00
C THR A 273 -5.76 2.64 7.54
N VAL A 274 -6.74 2.44 6.66
CA VAL A 274 -6.52 2.38 5.21
C VAL A 274 -7.40 3.43 4.53
N ASP A 275 -6.80 4.24 3.67
CA ASP A 275 -7.52 5.20 2.83
C ASP A 275 -8.21 4.47 1.67
N ILE A 276 -9.55 4.52 1.66
CA ILE A 276 -10.43 3.89 0.67
C ILE A 276 -11.17 4.95 -0.17
N THR A 277 -10.70 6.19 -0.17
CA THR A 277 -11.35 7.32 -0.87
C THR A 277 -11.51 7.05 -2.36
N GLU A 278 -10.47 6.56 -3.03
CA GLU A 278 -10.54 6.25 -4.47
C GLU A 278 -11.51 5.11 -4.77
N ARG A 279 -11.60 4.10 -3.89
CA ARG A 279 -12.59 3.03 -4.00
C ARG A 279 -14.01 3.59 -3.91
N LYS A 280 -14.29 4.43 -2.91
CA LYS A 280 -15.62 5.06 -2.73
C LYS A 280 -15.98 5.99 -3.90
N ARG A 281 -15.03 6.80 -4.40
CA ARG A 281 -15.22 7.64 -5.59
C ARG A 281 -15.54 6.80 -6.84
N ALA A 282 -14.90 5.64 -7.00
CA ALA A 282 -15.20 4.72 -8.10
C ALA A 282 -16.60 4.10 -7.97
N GLU A 283 -16.98 3.64 -6.77
CA GLU A 283 -18.32 3.11 -6.48
C GLU A 283 -19.42 4.15 -6.75
N GLU A 284 -19.23 5.40 -6.31
CA GLU A 284 -20.16 6.51 -6.59
C GLU A 284 -20.28 6.79 -8.08
N ARG A 285 -19.16 6.84 -8.81
CA ARG A 285 -19.16 7.04 -10.26
C ARG A 285 -19.90 5.92 -10.98
N GLN A 286 -19.69 4.65 -10.59
CA GLN A 286 -20.41 3.52 -11.15
C GLN A 286 -21.92 3.63 -10.90
N ASN A 287 -22.32 4.00 -9.69
CA ASN A 287 -23.73 4.19 -9.35
C ASN A 287 -24.39 5.32 -10.16
N LEU A 288 -23.67 6.43 -10.38
CA LEU A 288 -24.15 7.53 -11.22
C LEU A 288 -24.34 7.08 -12.68
N LEU A 289 -23.35 6.37 -13.24
CA LEU A 289 -23.44 5.83 -14.60
C LEU A 289 -24.59 4.82 -14.74
N ALA A 290 -24.80 3.96 -13.74
CA ALA A 290 -25.89 2.99 -13.74
C ALA A 290 -27.27 3.68 -13.74
N ARG A 291 -27.44 4.74 -12.92
CA ARG A 291 -28.67 5.54 -12.91
C ARG A 291 -28.92 6.22 -14.25
N GLU A 292 -27.88 6.74 -14.87
CA GLU A 292 -27.97 7.39 -16.18
C GLU A 292 -28.39 6.41 -17.28
N VAL A 293 -27.83 5.19 -17.29
CA VAL A 293 -28.23 4.13 -18.22
C VAL A 293 -29.69 3.73 -18.01
N ASP A 294 -30.11 3.55 -16.76
CA ASP A 294 -31.50 3.19 -16.42
C ASP A 294 -32.50 4.27 -16.88
N HIS A 295 -32.17 5.55 -16.65
CA HIS A 295 -32.97 6.67 -17.14
C HIS A 295 -33.10 6.65 -18.66
N ARG A 296 -31.98 6.47 -19.39
CA ARG A 296 -31.97 6.40 -20.86
C ARG A 296 -32.76 5.21 -21.40
N ALA A 297 -32.63 4.04 -20.77
CA ALA A 297 -33.39 2.85 -21.15
C ALA A 297 -34.90 3.05 -21.00
N LYS A 298 -35.33 3.66 -19.88
CA LYS A 298 -36.73 4.03 -19.65
C LYS A 298 -37.26 4.99 -20.73
N ASN A 299 -36.47 5.99 -21.12
CA ASN A 299 -36.85 6.93 -22.17
C ASN A 299 -37.02 6.25 -23.54
N ALA A 300 -36.07 5.39 -23.93
CA ALA A 300 -36.16 4.63 -25.19
C ALA A 300 -37.38 3.70 -25.22
N LEU A 301 -37.67 3.02 -24.10
CA LEU A 301 -38.85 2.16 -23.96
C LEU A 301 -40.15 2.95 -24.04
N ALA A 302 -40.23 4.12 -23.39
CA ALA A 302 -41.40 4.99 -23.46
C ALA A 302 -41.66 5.48 -24.90
N LEU A 303 -40.61 5.79 -25.65
CA LEU A 303 -40.71 6.19 -27.06
C LEU A 303 -41.17 5.01 -27.94
N ALA A 304 -40.61 3.81 -27.76
CA ALA A 304 -41.03 2.61 -28.47
C ALA A 304 -42.50 2.26 -28.18
N GLN A 305 -42.93 2.35 -26.92
CA GLN A 305 -44.33 2.17 -26.55
C GLN A 305 -45.24 3.21 -27.20
N SER A 306 -44.79 4.46 -27.30
CA SER A 306 -45.53 5.54 -27.97
C SER A 306 -45.68 5.26 -29.46
N ILE A 307 -44.64 4.75 -30.12
CA ILE A 307 -44.71 4.31 -31.53
C ILE A 307 -45.80 3.25 -31.68
N VAL A 308 -45.77 2.18 -30.89
CA VAL A 308 -46.77 1.10 -30.97
C VAL A 308 -48.18 1.60 -30.70
N ARG A 309 -48.39 2.38 -29.62
CA ARG A 309 -49.73 2.84 -29.21
C ARG A 309 -50.34 3.83 -30.18
N LEU A 310 -49.52 4.74 -30.73
CA LEU A 310 -50.04 5.77 -31.60
C LEU A 310 -50.29 5.19 -32.99
N THR A 311 -49.43 4.29 -33.50
CA THR A 311 -49.55 3.74 -34.86
C THR A 311 -50.94 3.16 -35.15
N ARG A 312 -51.54 3.57 -36.27
CA ARG A 312 -52.78 2.97 -36.81
C ARG A 312 -52.60 2.68 -38.29
N ALA A 313 -53.10 1.54 -38.73
CA ALA A 313 -53.22 1.19 -40.15
C ALA A 313 -54.47 0.34 -40.36
N ASP A 314 -55.02 0.37 -41.57
CA ASP A 314 -56.25 -0.36 -41.93
C ASP A 314 -55.99 -1.86 -42.11
N GLU A 315 -54.73 -2.25 -42.34
CA GLU A 315 -54.28 -3.63 -42.50
C GLU A 315 -53.12 -3.97 -41.55
N VAL A 316 -53.08 -5.22 -41.07
CA VAL A 316 -52.03 -5.70 -40.15
C VAL A 316 -50.64 -5.55 -40.77
N LYS A 317 -50.47 -5.87 -42.05
CA LYS A 317 -49.18 -5.74 -42.74
C LYS A 317 -48.71 -4.28 -42.78
N ALA A 318 -49.61 -3.36 -43.14
CA ALA A 318 -49.32 -1.93 -43.15
C ALA A 318 -49.00 -1.38 -41.75
N TYR A 319 -49.60 -1.93 -40.69
CA TYR A 319 -49.26 -1.59 -39.31
C TYR A 319 -47.85 -2.05 -38.94
N VAL A 320 -47.50 -3.31 -39.25
CA VAL A 320 -46.16 -3.86 -38.99
C VAL A 320 -45.10 -3.04 -39.72
N ASP A 321 -45.28 -2.81 -41.02
CA ASP A 321 -44.35 -2.02 -41.85
C ASP A 321 -44.15 -0.60 -41.29
N ALA A 322 -45.22 0.03 -40.78
CA ALA A 322 -45.15 1.38 -40.21
C ALA A 322 -44.45 1.42 -38.84
N VAL A 323 -44.68 0.42 -37.98
CA VAL A 323 -43.99 0.32 -36.69
C VAL A 323 -42.51 0.00 -36.90
N GLU A 324 -42.19 -0.95 -37.78
CA GLU A 324 -40.81 -1.33 -38.09
C GLU A 324 -40.02 -0.17 -38.70
N GLY A 325 -40.63 0.59 -39.62
CA GLY A 325 -40.03 1.80 -40.19
C GLY A 325 -39.61 2.83 -39.12
N ARG A 326 -40.50 3.12 -38.16
CA ARG A 326 -40.22 4.05 -37.05
C ARG A 326 -39.19 3.53 -36.07
N ILE A 327 -39.23 2.24 -35.73
CA ILE A 327 -38.21 1.62 -34.87
C ILE A 327 -36.85 1.69 -35.53
N ASN A 328 -36.77 1.43 -36.84
CA ASN A 328 -35.52 1.53 -37.59
C ASN A 328 -34.99 2.97 -37.68
N ALA A 329 -35.87 3.96 -37.84
CA ALA A 329 -35.49 5.38 -37.75
C ALA A 329 -34.92 5.74 -36.38
N LEU A 330 -35.56 5.27 -35.31
CA LEU A 330 -35.05 5.47 -33.96
C LEU A 330 -33.69 4.78 -33.73
N ALA A 331 -33.52 3.55 -34.24
CA ALA A 331 -32.27 2.80 -34.12
C ALA A 331 -31.09 3.48 -34.85
N ARG A 332 -31.34 4.08 -36.01
CA ARG A 332 -30.36 4.90 -36.74
C ARG A 332 -29.86 6.07 -35.91
N VAL A 333 -30.79 6.87 -35.38
CA VAL A 333 -30.48 8.00 -34.49
C VAL A 333 -29.75 7.55 -33.24
N HIS A 334 -30.15 6.42 -32.67
CA HIS A 334 -29.47 5.83 -31.51
C HIS A 334 -28.01 5.49 -31.82
N THR A 335 -27.73 5.02 -33.03
CA THR A 335 -26.37 4.75 -33.51
C THR A 335 -25.57 6.05 -33.65
N ILE A 336 -26.15 7.10 -34.26
CA ILE A 336 -25.51 8.42 -34.36
C ILE A 336 -25.14 8.96 -32.96
N LEU A 337 -26.10 8.94 -32.03
CA LEU A 337 -25.90 9.42 -30.66
C LEU A 337 -24.89 8.58 -29.90
N SER A 338 -24.86 7.27 -30.11
CA SER A 338 -23.85 6.40 -29.49
C SER A 338 -22.44 6.71 -30.01
N LEU A 339 -22.28 6.96 -31.31
CA LEU A 339 -21.00 7.30 -31.93
C LEU A 339 -20.51 8.69 -31.50
N SER A 340 -21.42 9.62 -31.22
CA SER A 340 -21.11 10.95 -30.70
C SER A 340 -20.99 11.03 -29.17
N SER A 341 -20.90 9.88 -28.48
CA SER A 341 -20.88 9.83 -27.00
C SER A 341 -22.03 10.60 -26.34
N TRP A 342 -23.19 10.63 -27.00
CA TRP A 342 -24.41 11.32 -26.57
C TRP A 342 -24.27 12.84 -26.42
N GLN A 343 -23.27 13.45 -27.07
CA GLN A 343 -23.11 14.91 -27.07
C GLN A 343 -24.14 15.62 -27.95
N GLY A 344 -24.81 14.87 -28.84
CA GLY A 344 -25.80 15.39 -29.77
C GLY A 344 -25.68 14.76 -31.15
N ALA A 345 -26.49 15.24 -32.07
CA ALA A 345 -26.44 14.83 -33.47
C ALA A 345 -26.53 16.05 -34.39
N GLU A 346 -25.72 16.04 -35.43
CA GLU A 346 -25.75 17.07 -36.46
C GLU A 346 -27.01 16.90 -37.32
N LEU A 347 -27.77 17.99 -37.52
CA LEU A 347 -29.04 17.95 -38.26
C LEU A 347 -28.88 17.44 -39.70
N SER A 348 -27.81 17.85 -40.38
CA SER A 348 -27.45 17.38 -41.73
C SER A 348 -27.34 15.86 -41.77
N LYS A 349 -26.57 15.25 -40.85
CA LYS A 349 -26.38 13.80 -40.76
C LYS A 349 -27.68 13.05 -40.47
N LEU A 350 -28.52 13.60 -39.60
CA LEU A 350 -29.84 13.02 -39.33
C LEU A 350 -30.72 12.99 -40.59
N ILE A 351 -30.70 14.08 -41.37
CA ILE A 351 -31.45 14.15 -42.63
C ILE A 351 -30.86 13.18 -43.65
N ASP A 352 -29.53 13.15 -43.82
CA ASP A 352 -28.84 12.28 -44.77
C ASP A 352 -29.15 10.80 -44.51
N GLU A 353 -29.15 10.36 -43.24
CA GLU A 353 -29.51 8.98 -42.89
C GLU A 353 -30.97 8.62 -43.24
N GLU A 354 -31.91 9.56 -43.12
CA GLU A 354 -33.31 9.35 -43.53
C GLU A 354 -33.54 9.47 -45.06
N VAL A 355 -32.68 10.22 -45.74
CA VAL A 355 -32.69 10.37 -47.21
C VAL A 355 -32.16 9.12 -47.91
N ALA A 356 -31.18 8.43 -47.32
CA ALA A 356 -30.49 7.29 -47.94
C ALA A 356 -31.41 6.20 -48.54
N PRO A 357 -32.53 5.80 -47.90
CA PRO A 357 -33.47 4.82 -48.46
C PRO A 357 -34.32 5.35 -49.63
N HIS A 358 -34.42 6.66 -49.81
CA HIS A 358 -35.36 7.33 -50.72
C HIS A 358 -34.68 8.07 -51.88
N SER A 359 -33.35 8.18 -51.86
CA SER A 359 -32.57 8.96 -52.82
C SER A 359 -32.60 8.34 -54.23
N HIS A 360 -33.29 9.02 -55.15
CA HIS A 360 -33.15 8.84 -56.59
C HIS A 360 -32.51 10.12 -57.16
N ASP A 361 -31.58 9.95 -58.11
CA ASP A 361 -30.60 10.96 -58.52
C ASP A 361 -31.20 12.37 -58.76
N GLY A 362 -30.84 13.33 -57.90
CA GLY A 362 -31.14 14.76 -58.05
C GLY A 362 -32.55 15.26 -57.64
N GLN A 363 -33.38 14.43 -57.01
CA GLN A 363 -34.73 14.85 -56.57
C GLN A 363 -34.76 15.63 -55.25
N ILE A 364 -33.77 15.46 -54.38
CA ILE A 364 -33.73 16.03 -53.03
C ILE A 364 -32.61 17.07 -52.94
N LYS A 365 -32.92 18.27 -52.46
CA LYS A 365 -31.96 19.34 -52.21
C LYS A 365 -31.99 19.74 -50.73
N LEU A 366 -30.82 19.70 -50.08
CA LEU A 366 -30.62 20.11 -48.70
C LEU A 366 -29.91 21.47 -48.64
N ALA A 367 -30.34 22.36 -47.75
CA ALA A 367 -29.70 23.66 -47.55
C ALA A 367 -29.88 24.18 -46.12
N GLY A 368 -28.78 24.45 -45.43
CA GLY A 368 -28.82 25.10 -44.12
C GLY A 368 -27.45 25.14 -43.45
N PRO A 369 -27.32 25.87 -42.33
CA PRO A 369 -26.08 25.93 -41.55
C PRO A 369 -25.83 24.64 -40.77
N GLU A 370 -24.62 24.44 -40.25
CA GLU A 370 -24.35 23.35 -39.31
C GLU A 370 -25.08 23.61 -37.98
N VAL A 371 -25.89 22.64 -37.54
CA VAL A 371 -26.67 22.72 -36.30
C VAL A 371 -26.49 21.43 -35.51
N GLN A 372 -26.05 21.56 -34.26
CA GLN A 372 -25.96 20.46 -33.30
C GLN A 372 -27.23 20.38 -32.47
N LEU A 373 -27.90 19.23 -32.51
CA LEU A 373 -29.12 18.97 -31.75
C LEU A 373 -28.80 18.18 -30.49
N GLN A 374 -29.43 18.56 -29.38
CA GLN A 374 -29.42 17.76 -28.16
C GLN A 374 -30.07 16.39 -28.40
N PRO A 375 -29.68 15.33 -27.65
CA PRO A 375 -30.16 13.97 -27.88
C PRO A 375 -31.69 13.82 -27.95
N GLU A 376 -32.42 14.49 -27.05
CA GLU A 376 -33.89 14.46 -27.01
C GLU A 376 -34.52 15.11 -28.25
N THR A 377 -33.97 16.25 -28.68
CA THR A 377 -34.37 16.96 -29.90
C THR A 377 -34.06 16.14 -31.15
N ALA A 378 -32.88 15.52 -31.21
CA ALA A 378 -32.45 14.68 -32.33
C ALA A 378 -33.38 13.47 -32.52
N GLN A 379 -33.70 12.75 -31.45
CA GLN A 379 -34.60 11.59 -31.49
C GLN A 379 -36.01 11.96 -31.96
N THR A 380 -36.55 13.05 -31.43
CA THR A 380 -37.91 13.48 -31.75
C THR A 380 -38.00 14.03 -33.18
N LEU A 381 -37.02 14.84 -33.60
CA LEU A 381 -36.97 15.41 -34.94
C LEU A 381 -36.75 14.33 -36.00
N ALA A 382 -35.94 13.32 -35.72
CA ALA A 382 -35.74 12.21 -36.65
C ALA A 382 -37.04 11.42 -36.90
N LEU A 383 -37.85 11.17 -35.87
CA LEU A 383 -39.18 10.58 -36.07
C LEU A 383 -40.09 11.49 -36.89
N ALA A 384 -40.06 12.81 -36.66
CA ALA A 384 -40.83 13.76 -37.47
C ALA A 384 -40.38 13.77 -38.95
N LEU A 385 -39.07 13.76 -39.20
CA LEU A 385 -38.50 13.68 -40.54
C LEU A 385 -38.87 12.36 -41.22
N HIS A 386 -38.78 11.23 -40.50
CA HIS A 386 -39.18 9.92 -41.00
C HIS A 386 -40.64 9.91 -41.50
N GLU A 387 -41.56 10.54 -40.74
CA GLU A 387 -42.95 10.69 -41.17
C GLU A 387 -43.09 11.55 -42.43
N LEU A 388 -42.35 12.66 -42.53
CA LEU A 388 -42.38 13.52 -43.71
C LEU A 388 -41.84 12.80 -44.94
N PHE A 389 -40.70 12.09 -44.83
CA PHE A 389 -40.14 11.28 -45.92
C PHE A 389 -41.12 10.19 -46.37
N THR A 390 -41.69 9.46 -45.42
CA THR A 390 -42.65 8.39 -45.73
C THR A 390 -43.90 8.92 -46.41
N ASN A 391 -44.42 10.08 -45.97
CA ASN A 391 -45.58 10.72 -46.59
C ASN A 391 -45.25 11.21 -48.01
N SER A 392 -44.06 11.78 -48.20
CA SER A 392 -43.61 12.23 -49.51
C SER A 392 -43.48 11.07 -50.50
N ALA A 393 -42.90 9.96 -50.06
CA ALA A 393 -42.72 8.76 -50.88
C ALA A 393 -44.05 8.08 -51.25
N LYS A 394 -45.03 8.08 -50.34
CA LYS A 394 -46.34 7.43 -50.57
C LYS A 394 -47.33 8.31 -51.31
N TYR A 395 -47.36 9.61 -51.02
CA TYR A 395 -48.44 10.50 -51.44
C TYR A 395 -47.97 11.83 -52.05
N GLY A 396 -46.69 12.19 -51.89
CA GLY A 396 -46.15 13.50 -52.21
C GLY A 396 -45.16 13.49 -53.38
N ALA A 397 -44.23 14.43 -53.37
CA ALA A 397 -43.27 14.62 -54.46
C ALA A 397 -42.41 13.37 -54.73
N LEU A 398 -41.95 12.66 -53.71
CA LEU A 398 -41.07 11.50 -53.90
C LEU A 398 -41.79 10.26 -54.48
N SER A 399 -43.13 10.29 -54.62
CA SER A 399 -43.88 9.23 -55.30
C SER A 399 -43.74 9.26 -56.84
N THR A 400 -43.23 10.35 -57.42
CA THR A 400 -43.05 10.53 -58.87
C THR A 400 -41.61 10.85 -59.23
N ARG A 401 -41.19 10.49 -60.45
CA ARG A 401 -39.83 10.80 -60.96
C ARG A 401 -39.60 12.29 -61.27
N SER A 402 -40.68 13.06 -61.44
CA SER A 402 -40.62 14.51 -61.67
C SER A 402 -40.63 15.33 -60.39
N GLY A 403 -40.94 14.69 -59.26
CA GLY A 403 -41.03 15.37 -57.98
C GLY A 403 -39.69 15.89 -57.50
N ARG A 404 -39.73 17.03 -56.83
CA ARG A 404 -38.57 17.61 -56.16
C ARG A 404 -38.92 17.96 -54.72
N LEU A 405 -37.98 17.70 -53.83
CA LEU A 405 -38.05 18.00 -52.41
C LEU A 405 -36.90 18.95 -52.05
N MET A 406 -37.23 20.08 -51.44
CA MET A 406 -36.26 20.99 -50.82
C MET A 406 -36.43 20.93 -49.30
N ILE A 407 -35.34 20.65 -48.60
CA ILE A 407 -35.28 20.73 -47.14
C ILE A 407 -34.31 21.86 -46.79
N GLY A 408 -34.87 22.97 -46.31
CA GLY A 408 -34.13 24.14 -45.89
C GLY A 408 -34.19 24.29 -44.37
N TRP A 409 -33.12 24.71 -43.71
CA TRP A 409 -33.20 25.12 -42.30
C TRP A 409 -32.35 26.34 -41.97
N GLN A 410 -32.80 27.09 -40.97
CA GLN A 410 -32.13 28.28 -40.42
C GLN A 410 -32.33 28.32 -38.91
N VAL A 411 -31.48 29.09 -38.22
CA VAL A 411 -31.57 29.30 -36.77
C VAL A 411 -31.74 30.80 -36.52
N GLU A 412 -32.80 31.17 -35.81
CA GLU A 412 -33.10 32.54 -35.38
C GLU A 412 -33.40 32.51 -33.87
N ASP A 413 -32.67 33.26 -33.04
CA ASP A 413 -32.92 33.38 -31.58
C ASP A 413 -33.13 32.03 -30.86
N ASP A 414 -32.20 31.08 -31.04
CA ASP A 414 -32.27 29.69 -30.51
C ASP A 414 -33.50 28.87 -30.98
N LEU A 415 -34.17 29.32 -32.04
CA LEU A 415 -35.25 28.59 -32.70
C LEU A 415 -34.77 28.03 -34.03
N LEU A 416 -34.77 26.70 -34.14
CA LEU A 416 -34.58 26.01 -35.42
C LEU A 416 -35.86 26.11 -36.25
N ILE A 417 -35.73 26.69 -37.44
CA ILE A 417 -36.81 26.78 -38.42
C ILE A 417 -36.47 25.86 -39.58
N LEU A 418 -37.13 24.71 -39.65
CA LEU A 418 -37.00 23.74 -40.73
C LEU A 418 -38.16 23.89 -41.71
N THR A 419 -37.84 24.07 -42.99
CA THR A 419 -38.76 24.22 -44.10
C THR A 419 -38.66 23.00 -45.01
N TRP A 420 -39.79 22.37 -45.26
CA TRP A 420 -39.97 21.22 -46.15
C TRP A 420 -40.88 21.64 -47.30
N GLU A 421 -40.34 21.67 -48.51
CA GLU A 421 -41.07 22.08 -49.71
C GLU A 421 -41.05 21.00 -50.78
N GLU A 422 -42.25 20.56 -51.17
CA GLU A 422 -42.49 19.58 -52.22
C GLU A 422 -43.07 20.24 -53.46
N THR A 423 -42.56 19.88 -54.62
CA THR A 423 -43.04 20.35 -55.94
C THR A 423 -43.01 19.21 -56.96
N GLY A 424 -43.78 19.32 -58.05
CA GLY A 424 -43.75 18.36 -59.17
C GLY A 424 -44.29 16.95 -58.85
N GLY A 425 -44.95 16.82 -57.69
CA GLY A 425 -45.65 15.61 -57.25
C GLY A 425 -47.10 15.53 -57.76
N PRO A 426 -47.88 14.55 -57.27
CA PRO A 426 -49.32 14.44 -57.54
C PRO A 426 -50.06 15.70 -57.08
N ARG A 427 -51.18 16.05 -57.74
CA ARG A 427 -52.01 17.18 -57.30
C ARG A 427 -52.50 16.96 -55.87
N VAL A 428 -52.05 17.82 -54.95
CA VAL A 428 -52.41 17.71 -53.54
C VAL A 428 -53.70 18.48 -53.27
N THR A 429 -54.62 17.85 -52.53
CA THR A 429 -55.79 18.53 -51.97
C THR A 429 -55.70 18.49 -50.46
N LYS A 430 -56.16 19.57 -49.79
CA LYS A 430 -56.16 19.61 -48.33
C LYS A 430 -56.94 18.40 -47.79
N PRO A 431 -56.33 17.54 -46.98
CA PRO A 431 -56.97 16.29 -46.56
C PRO A 431 -58.17 16.60 -45.65
N LYS A 432 -59.30 15.90 -45.88
CA LYS A 432 -60.55 16.06 -45.10
C LYS A 432 -60.37 15.70 -43.63
N SER A 433 -59.43 14.81 -43.32
CA SER A 433 -58.97 14.53 -41.97
C SER A 433 -57.44 14.44 -41.97
N ARG A 434 -56.77 14.96 -40.93
CA ARG A 434 -55.32 14.79 -40.79
C ARG A 434 -54.99 13.31 -40.65
N GLY A 435 -54.13 12.80 -41.53
CA GLY A 435 -53.62 11.44 -41.50
C GLY A 435 -52.85 11.16 -40.20
N PHE A 436 -52.68 9.87 -39.90
CA PHE A 436 -52.06 9.44 -38.65
C PHE A 436 -50.64 10.01 -38.47
N GLY A 437 -49.79 9.92 -39.50
CA GLY A 437 -48.41 10.45 -39.45
C GLY A 437 -48.33 11.94 -39.14
N THR A 438 -49.23 12.75 -39.71
CA THR A 438 -49.32 14.19 -39.41
C THR A 438 -49.74 14.46 -37.96
N ARG A 439 -50.62 13.63 -37.37
CA ARG A 439 -51.01 13.76 -35.95
C ARG A 439 -49.88 13.36 -35.00
N SER A 440 -49.17 12.27 -35.32
CA SER A 440 -48.02 11.82 -34.53
C SER A 440 -46.88 12.84 -34.56
N LEU A 441 -46.61 13.42 -35.73
CA LEU A 441 -45.62 14.49 -35.89
C LEU A 441 -45.99 15.72 -35.05
N LEU A 442 -47.23 16.21 -35.17
CA LEU A 442 -47.71 17.34 -34.38
C LEU A 442 -47.59 17.07 -32.88
N ALA A 443 -48.05 15.90 -32.42
CA ALA A 443 -47.95 15.53 -31.02
C ALA A 443 -46.49 15.51 -30.54
N SER A 444 -45.57 14.96 -31.33
CA SER A 444 -44.15 14.85 -30.95
C SER A 444 -43.48 16.24 -30.91
N VAL A 445 -43.67 17.06 -31.94
CA VAL A 445 -43.06 18.40 -32.03
C VAL A 445 -43.66 19.38 -31.01
N GLU A 446 -44.98 19.40 -30.85
CA GLU A 446 -45.65 20.37 -29.97
C GLU A 446 -45.55 19.97 -28.49
N SER A 447 -45.66 18.68 -28.15
CA SER A 447 -45.67 18.24 -26.74
C SER A 447 -44.30 17.90 -26.17
N GLN A 448 -43.37 17.36 -26.97
CA GLN A 448 -42.05 16.94 -26.46
C GLN A 448 -40.99 18.02 -26.65
N LEU A 449 -41.05 18.79 -27.75
CA LEU A 449 -40.06 19.83 -28.04
C LEU A 449 -40.54 21.25 -27.71
N GLY A 450 -41.83 21.43 -27.38
CA GLY A 450 -42.41 22.77 -27.21
C GLY A 450 -42.40 23.61 -28.50
N GLY A 451 -42.32 22.93 -29.65
CA GLY A 451 -42.27 23.55 -30.97
C GLY A 451 -43.64 23.77 -31.61
N GLN A 452 -43.64 24.20 -32.88
CA GLN A 452 -44.85 24.33 -33.70
C GLN A 452 -44.64 23.72 -35.08
N ALA A 453 -45.70 23.15 -35.66
CA ALA A 453 -45.68 22.65 -37.04
C ALA A 453 -46.84 23.24 -37.87
N LYS A 454 -46.50 23.90 -38.98
CA LYS A 454 -47.45 24.56 -39.89
C LYS A 454 -47.43 23.85 -41.24
N PHE A 455 -48.61 23.47 -41.73
CA PHE A 455 -48.79 22.77 -43.01
C PHE A 455 -49.61 23.62 -43.99
N ASN A 456 -49.07 23.87 -45.16
CA ASN A 456 -49.73 24.56 -46.27
C ASN A 456 -49.82 23.63 -47.49
N TRP A 457 -51.02 23.13 -47.76
CA TRP A 457 -51.32 22.23 -48.86
C TRP A 457 -51.65 23.03 -50.12
N ARG A 458 -50.73 23.04 -51.09
CA ARG A 458 -50.89 23.70 -52.39
C ARG A 458 -51.20 22.66 -53.46
N ALA A 459 -51.87 23.05 -54.54
CA ALA A 459 -52.13 22.13 -55.65
C ALA A 459 -50.85 21.55 -56.28
N GLU A 460 -49.75 22.29 -56.17
CA GLU A 460 -48.42 21.98 -56.72
C GLU A 460 -47.55 21.12 -55.76
N GLY A 461 -47.96 20.99 -54.48
CA GLY A 461 -47.24 20.22 -53.46
C GLY A 461 -47.45 20.74 -52.03
N LEU A 462 -46.69 20.18 -51.08
CA LEU A 462 -46.74 20.54 -49.66
C LEU A 462 -45.64 21.54 -49.31
N LEU A 463 -46.00 22.62 -48.59
CA LEU A 463 -45.05 23.38 -47.78
C LEU A 463 -45.31 23.10 -46.30
N CYS A 464 -44.34 22.55 -45.59
CA CYS A 464 -44.36 22.34 -44.15
C CYS A 464 -43.25 23.17 -43.49
N ARG A 465 -43.55 23.82 -42.36
CA ARG A 465 -42.60 24.58 -41.54
C ARG A 465 -42.65 24.06 -40.11
N LEU A 466 -41.51 23.59 -39.61
CA LEU A 466 -41.31 23.16 -38.23
C LEU A 466 -40.48 24.23 -37.50
N GLU A 467 -40.95 24.64 -36.33
CA GLU A 467 -40.28 25.60 -35.44
C GLU A 467 -39.95 24.84 -34.15
N VAL A 468 -38.66 24.64 -33.85
CA VAL A 468 -38.18 23.79 -32.75
C VAL A 468 -37.17 24.57 -31.90
N PRO A 469 -37.41 24.76 -30.60
CA PRO A 469 -36.43 25.36 -29.70
C PRO A 469 -35.17 24.48 -29.60
N LEU A 470 -33.98 25.07 -29.75
CA LEU A 470 -32.69 24.38 -29.60
C LEU A 470 -32.27 24.26 -28.13
N ALA A 471 -32.77 25.13 -27.27
CA ALA A 471 -32.67 25.02 -25.82
C ALA A 471 -34.00 24.50 -25.24
N PRO A 472 -34.00 23.49 -24.36
CA PRO A 472 -35.22 23.02 -23.73
C PRO A 472 -35.81 24.16 -22.88
N GLN A 473 -37.05 24.57 -23.19
CA GLN A 473 -37.85 25.32 -22.24
C GLN A 473 -38.18 24.36 -21.10
N THR A 474 -37.42 24.45 -20.01
CA THR A 474 -37.84 23.84 -18.75
C THR A 474 -39.26 24.33 -18.47
N ALA A 475 -40.19 23.42 -18.20
CA ALA A 475 -41.60 23.74 -17.91
C ALA A 475 -41.81 24.70 -16.70
N ALA A 476 -40.73 25.19 -16.08
CA ALA A 476 -40.72 26.19 -15.02
C ALA A 476 -41.02 27.62 -15.52
N THR A 477 -40.67 28.00 -16.77
CA THR A 477 -40.87 29.38 -17.25
C THR A 477 -42.31 29.68 -17.74
N ALA A 478 -43.07 28.66 -18.14
CA ALA A 478 -44.49 28.83 -18.50
C ALA A 478 -45.41 29.05 -17.29
N ALA A 479 -44.98 28.65 -16.08
CA ALA A 479 -45.70 28.90 -14.83
C ALA A 479 -45.45 30.32 -14.29
N ALA A 480 -44.24 30.85 -14.46
CA ALA A 480 -43.89 32.21 -14.04
C ALA A 480 -44.67 33.29 -14.84
N GLY A 481 -44.77 33.13 -16.16
CA GLY A 481 -45.53 34.06 -17.02
C GLY A 481 -47.04 34.02 -16.80
N LYS A 482 -47.60 32.91 -16.28
CA LYS A 482 -49.03 32.82 -15.93
C LYS A 482 -49.33 33.39 -14.53
N PHE A 483 -48.36 33.41 -13.61
CA PHE A 483 -48.53 34.05 -12.30
C PHE A 483 -48.40 35.58 -12.37
N GLU A 484 -47.48 36.10 -13.19
CA GLU A 484 -47.35 37.56 -13.38
C GLU A 484 -48.52 38.17 -14.15
N ALA A 485 -49.09 37.47 -15.14
CA ALA A 485 -50.27 37.95 -15.85
C ALA A 485 -51.54 37.95 -14.98
N ALA A 486 -51.67 37.01 -14.03
CA ALA A 486 -52.78 36.97 -13.08
C ALA A 486 -52.66 38.08 -12.00
N SER A 487 -51.45 38.32 -11.48
CA SER A 487 -51.16 39.39 -10.53
C SER A 487 -51.40 40.79 -11.12
N SER A 488 -51.09 40.98 -12.41
CA SER A 488 -51.26 42.27 -13.10
C SER A 488 -52.73 42.61 -13.35
N ALA A 489 -53.57 41.59 -13.62
CA ALA A 489 -55.00 41.76 -13.87
C ALA A 489 -55.82 42.00 -12.58
N GLU A 490 -55.36 41.51 -11.42
CA GLU A 490 -56.00 41.75 -10.13
C GLU A 490 -55.69 43.15 -9.56
N LEU A 491 -54.50 43.70 -9.79
CA LEU A 491 -54.13 45.06 -9.39
C LEU A 491 -54.86 46.15 -10.20
N GLN A 492 -55.23 45.90 -11.46
CA GLN A 492 -56.03 46.83 -12.26
C GLN A 492 -57.52 46.82 -11.94
N ARG A 493 -58.07 45.77 -11.31
CA ARG A 493 -59.47 45.73 -10.85
C ARG A 493 -59.70 46.34 -9.47
N ALA A 494 -58.65 46.56 -8.69
CA ALA A 494 -58.75 47.20 -7.37
C ALA A 494 -58.63 48.73 -7.41
N SER A 495 -58.42 49.32 -8.60
CA SER A 495 -58.15 50.75 -8.79
C SER A 495 -59.18 51.47 -9.68
N GLY A 496 -60.37 50.88 -9.89
CA GLY A 496 -61.45 51.41 -10.72
C GLY A 496 -62.73 51.67 -9.95
#